data_AF-A0A534NSB6-F1
#
_entry.id   AF-A0A534NSB6-F1
#
_cell.length_a   1.000
_cell.length_b   1.000
_cell.length_c   1.000
_cell.angle_alpha   90.00
_cell.angle_beta   90.00
_cell.angle_gamma   90.00
#
_symmetry.space_group_name_H-M   'P 1'
#
loop_
_entity.id
_entity.type
_entity.pdbx_description
1 polymer ?
#
loop_
_entity_poly.entity_id
_entity_poly.type
_entity_poly.pdbx_seq_one_letter_code
_entity_poly.pdbx_strand_id
1 'polypeptide(L)'
;IEGALIARRRAPGLARSFALERWPGFDATALASLRDEARGRELAKAPHGILASDADPAAVRAAQENAKRAGVEADVRTGERPLREVRLEPGPGLIVTNPPY
;
A
#
# COMPACT_ATOMS: atom_id res chain seq x y z
N ILE A 1 -1.18 -3.45 -2.61
CA ILE A 1 -0.58 -2.80 -1.42
C ILE A 1 -0.16 -1.37 -1.74
N GLU A 2 0.74 -1.17 -2.70
CA GLU A 2 1.21 0.17 -3.10
C GLU A 2 0.09 1.18 -3.39
N GLY A 3 -0.98 0.77 -4.10
CA GLY A 3 -2.13 1.64 -4.34
C GLY A 3 -2.78 2.17 -3.04
N ALA A 4 -2.85 1.36 -1.98
CA ALA A 4 -3.39 1.79 -0.68
C ALA A 4 -2.42 2.74 0.04
N LEU A 5 -1.11 2.47 -0.03
CA LEU A 5 -0.07 3.34 0.54
C LEU A 5 -0.08 4.73 -0.12
N ILE A 6 -0.18 4.76 -1.45
CA ILE A 6 -0.31 6.00 -2.23
C ILE A 6 -1.61 6.72 -1.87
N ALA A 7 -2.75 6.02 -1.84
CA ALA A 7 -4.05 6.60 -1.48
C ALA A 7 -4.05 7.22 -0.08
N ARG A 8 -3.30 6.62 0.86
CA ARG A 8 -3.10 7.13 2.21
C ARG A 8 -2.00 8.18 2.34
N ARG A 9 -1.32 8.56 1.25
CA ARG A 9 -0.16 9.46 1.26
C ARG A 9 0.95 8.98 2.21
N ARG A 10 1.07 7.67 2.41
CA ARG A 10 2.08 7.08 3.29
C ARG A 10 3.42 7.11 2.59
N ALA A 11 4.39 7.78 3.20
CA ALA A 11 5.75 7.83 2.65
C ALA A 11 6.38 6.42 2.67
N PRO A 12 6.91 5.92 1.54
CA PRO A 12 7.45 4.55 1.43
C PRO A 12 8.67 4.32 2.34
N GLY A 13 9.38 5.40 2.67
CA GLY A 13 10.55 5.39 3.55
C GLY A 13 10.24 5.41 5.04
N LEU A 14 8.97 5.57 5.44
CA LEU A 14 8.64 5.95 6.82
C LEU A 14 8.95 4.87 7.85
N ALA A 15 8.82 3.60 7.46
CA ALA A 15 9.01 2.44 8.32
C ALA A 15 10.38 1.76 8.13
N ARG A 16 11.33 2.41 7.44
CA ARG A 16 12.66 1.83 7.17
C ARG A 16 13.79 2.79 7.53
N SER A 17 14.98 2.22 7.65
CA SER A 17 16.22 2.97 7.78
C SER A 17 16.89 3.19 6.42
N PHE A 18 17.75 4.20 6.37
CA PHE A 18 18.55 4.57 5.20
C PHE A 18 20.03 4.48 5.53
N ALA A 19 20.85 4.14 4.53
CA ALA A 19 22.30 4.00 4.74
C ALA A 19 22.99 5.33 5.15
N LEU A 20 22.46 6.47 4.69
CA LEU A 20 22.93 7.81 5.04
C LEU A 20 22.87 8.11 6.55
N GLU A 21 22.01 7.40 7.30
CA GLU A 21 21.89 7.55 8.75
C GLU A 21 23.18 7.14 9.50
N ARG A 22 24.15 6.52 8.80
CA ARG A 22 25.46 6.10 9.34
C ARG A 22 26.62 7.00 8.91
N TRP A 23 26.38 8.06 8.13
CA TRP A 23 27.46 8.90 7.63
C TRP A 23 27.98 9.86 8.72
N PRO A 24 29.29 10.18 8.73
CA PRO A 24 29.81 11.27 9.56
C PRO A 24 29.09 12.59 9.25
N GLY A 25 28.63 13.29 10.28
CA GLY A 25 27.88 14.54 10.11
C GLY A 25 26.42 14.38 9.71
N PHE A 26 25.86 13.16 9.75
CA PHE A 26 24.43 12.95 9.53
C PHE A 26 23.58 13.71 10.56
N ASP A 27 22.64 14.51 10.07
CA ASP A 27 21.69 15.25 10.90
C ASP A 27 20.45 14.40 11.23
N ALA A 28 20.51 13.73 12.38
CA ALA A 28 19.42 12.91 12.88
C ALA A 28 18.15 13.74 13.20
N THR A 29 18.31 15.00 13.60
CA THR A 29 17.19 15.90 13.91
C THR A 29 16.45 16.25 12.63
N ALA A 30 17.16 16.60 11.56
CA ALA A 30 16.54 16.88 10.27
C ALA A 30 15.73 15.69 9.74
N LEU A 31 16.27 14.47 9.81
CA LEU A 31 15.52 13.28 9.39
C LEU A 31 14.31 13.01 10.28
N ALA A 32 14.42 13.22 11.60
CA ALA A 32 13.29 13.09 12.53
C ALA A 32 12.17 14.06 12.16
N SER A 33 12.49 15.34 11.90
CA SER A 33 11.53 16.34 11.46
C SER A 33 10.85 15.96 10.15
N LEU A 34 11.59 15.46 9.16
CA LEU A 34 11.02 14.98 7.89
C LEU A 34 10.10 13.76 8.09
N ARG A 35 10.47 12.84 8.99
CA ARG A 35 9.62 11.69 9.35
C ARG A 35 8.32 12.14 10.02
N ASP A 36 8.38 13.15 10.89
CA ASP A 36 7.19 13.71 11.56
C ASP A 36 6.27 14.45 10.59
N GLU A 37 6.83 15.26 9.69
CA GLU A 37 6.08 15.91 8.61
C GLU A 37 5.40 14.88 7.71
N ALA A 38 6.09 13.79 7.36
CA ALA A 38 5.52 12.71 6.57
C ALA A 38 4.37 11.99 7.29
N ARG A 39 4.49 11.73 8.60
CA ARG A 39 3.40 11.18 9.43
C ARG A 39 2.21 12.12 9.46
N GLY A 40 2.43 13.42 9.62
CA GLY A 40 1.37 14.44 9.65
C GLY A 40 0.58 14.55 8.34
N ARG A 41 1.16 14.10 7.21
CA ARG A 41 0.50 14.07 5.89
C ARG A 41 -0.23 12.75 5.60
N GLU A 42 0.04 11.70 6.36
CA GLU A 42 -0.58 10.39 6.16
C GLU A 42 -2.08 10.44 6.54
N LEU A 43 -2.92 9.84 5.70
CA LEU A 43 -4.33 9.65 5.99
C LEU A 43 -4.56 8.35 6.75
N ALA A 44 -5.46 8.38 7.74
CA ALA A 44 -5.80 7.21 8.54
C ALA A 44 -6.42 6.06 7.73
N LYS A 45 -7.08 6.37 6.61
CA LYS A 45 -7.68 5.42 5.67
C LYS A 45 -7.62 5.93 4.24
N ALA A 46 -7.67 5.04 3.27
CA ALA A 46 -7.82 5.41 1.87
C ALA A 46 -9.18 6.13 1.66
N PRO A 47 -9.25 7.17 0.82
CA PRO A 47 -10.51 7.86 0.51
C PRO A 47 -11.56 6.95 -0.16
N HIS A 48 -11.10 5.93 -0.88
CA HIS A 48 -11.92 4.96 -1.58
C HIS A 48 -11.40 3.55 -1.31
N GLY A 49 -12.30 2.56 -1.27
CA GLY A 49 -11.93 1.16 -1.08
C GLY A 49 -11.23 0.59 -2.31
N ILE A 50 -10.24 -0.27 -2.10
CA ILE A 50 -9.50 -0.94 -3.16
C ILE A 50 -9.95 -2.39 -3.23
N LEU A 51 -10.29 -2.85 -4.43
CA LEU A 51 -10.60 -4.26 -4.69
C LEU A 51 -9.39 -4.93 -5.32
N ALA A 52 -9.09 -6.15 -4.87
CA ALA A 52 -8.08 -7.02 -5.46
C ALA A 52 -8.63 -8.44 -5.54
N SER A 53 -8.32 -9.15 -6.62
CA SER A 53 -8.70 -10.55 -6.75
C SER A 53 -7.69 -11.31 -7.58
N ASP A 54 -7.53 -12.59 -7.27
CA ASP A 54 -6.73 -13.54 -8.04
C ASP A 54 -7.45 -14.89 -8.09
N ALA A 55 -7.16 -15.70 -9.10
CA ALA A 55 -7.66 -17.06 -9.20
C ALA A 55 -6.89 -18.04 -8.29
N ASP A 56 -5.65 -17.70 -7.92
CA ASP A 56 -4.82 -18.51 -7.03
C ASP A 56 -5.08 -18.17 -5.54
N PRO A 57 -5.63 -19.12 -4.74
CA PRO A 57 -5.83 -18.93 -3.30
C PRO A 57 -4.54 -18.60 -2.53
N ALA A 58 -3.38 -19.11 -2.97
CA ALA A 58 -2.11 -18.82 -2.32
C ALA A 58 -1.70 -17.35 -2.52
N ALA A 59 -1.90 -16.81 -3.72
CA ALA A 59 -1.66 -15.39 -4.00
C ALA A 59 -2.59 -14.49 -3.18
N VAL A 60 -3.87 -14.85 -3.04
CA VAL A 60 -4.83 -14.11 -2.21
C VAL A 60 -4.41 -14.09 -0.75
N ARG A 61 -4.02 -15.23 -0.17
CA ARG A 61 -3.52 -15.28 1.22
C ARG A 61 -2.25 -14.44 1.40
N ALA A 62 -1.30 -14.53 0.48
CA ALA A 62 -0.09 -13.72 0.53
C ALA A 62 -0.41 -12.22 0.45
N ALA A 63 -1.37 -11.81 -0.38
CA ALA A 63 -1.82 -10.43 -0.48
C ALA A 63 -2.46 -9.93 0.82
N GLN A 64 -3.28 -10.75 1.50
CA GLN A 64 -3.88 -10.44 2.80
C GLN A 64 -2.81 -10.24 3.89
N GLU A 65 -1.85 -11.16 3.98
CA GLU A 65 -0.74 -11.06 4.94
C GLU A 65 0.11 -9.82 4.70
N ASN A 66 0.41 -9.51 3.44
CA ASN A 66 1.17 -8.31 3.07
C ASN A 66 0.40 -7.03 3.39
N ALA A 67 -0.92 -7.01 3.16
CA ALA A 67 -1.78 -5.88 3.54
C ALA A 67 -1.76 -5.65 5.04
N LYS A 68 -1.78 -6.74 5.83
CA LYS A 68 -1.68 -6.67 7.28
C LYS A 68 -0.34 -6.14 7.77
N ARG A 69 0.77 -6.69 7.25
CA ARG A 69 2.12 -6.20 7.58
C ARG A 69 2.31 -4.72 7.21
N ALA A 70 1.70 -4.29 6.11
CA ALA A 70 1.72 -2.90 5.68
C ALA A 70 0.70 -2.01 6.43
N GLY A 71 -0.19 -2.56 7.26
CA GLY A 71 -1.21 -1.82 8.00
C GLY A 71 -2.29 -1.17 7.13
N VAL A 72 -2.60 -1.79 5.98
CA VAL A 72 -3.61 -1.34 4.99
C VAL A 72 -4.69 -2.40 4.73
N GLU A 73 -4.81 -3.39 5.62
CA GLU A 73 -5.80 -4.47 5.51
C GLU A 73 -7.25 -3.97 5.42
N ALA A 74 -7.56 -2.86 6.10
CA ALA A 74 -8.89 -2.26 6.08
C ALA A 74 -9.20 -1.52 4.76
N ASP A 75 -8.17 -1.15 4.00
CA ASP A 75 -8.29 -0.40 2.75
C ASP A 75 -8.42 -1.31 1.52
N VAL A 76 -7.97 -2.57 1.63
CA VAL A 76 -7.89 -3.53 0.52
C VAL A 76 -8.79 -4.74 0.77
N ARG A 77 -9.84 -4.89 -0.03
CA ARG A 77 -10.69 -6.09 -0.03
C ARG A 77 -10.17 -7.07 -1.07
N THR A 78 -9.71 -8.22 -0.59
CA THR A 78 -9.19 -9.31 -1.43
C THR A 78 -10.25 -10.39 -1.62
N GLY A 79 -10.24 -11.08 -2.76
CA GLY A 79 -11.12 -12.23 -3.01
C GLY A 79 -10.53 -13.24 -3.99
N GLU A 80 -10.80 -14.52 -3.75
CA GLU A 80 -10.49 -15.62 -4.66
C GLU A 80 -11.48 -15.59 -5.82
N ARG A 81 -11.09 -14.92 -6.91
CA ARG A 81 -11.93 -14.75 -8.10
C ARG A 81 -11.05 -14.48 -9.33
N PRO A 82 -11.22 -15.26 -10.41
CA PRO A 82 -10.53 -14.97 -11.66
C PRO A 82 -11.07 -13.67 -12.29
N LEU A 83 -10.20 -12.94 -12.99
CA LEU A 83 -10.52 -11.63 -13.57
C LEU A 83 -11.80 -11.64 -14.43
N ARG A 84 -12.03 -12.72 -15.20
CA ARG A 84 -13.22 -12.88 -16.06
C ARG A 84 -14.56 -12.89 -15.32
N GLU A 85 -14.54 -13.16 -14.01
CA GLU A 85 -15.73 -13.23 -13.15
C GLU A 85 -15.90 -11.97 -12.28
N VAL A 86 -14.94 -11.03 -12.35
CA VAL A 86 -15.02 -9.77 -11.60
C VAL A 86 -16.17 -8.94 -12.14
N ARG A 87 -17.07 -8.55 -11.22
CA ARG A 87 -18.15 -7.60 -11.48
C ARG A 87 -17.84 -6.31 -10.71
N LEU A 88 -17.91 -5.18 -11.41
CA LEU A 88 -17.67 -3.85 -10.87
C LEU A 88 -18.98 -3.06 -10.89
N GLU A 89 -19.16 -2.21 -9.90
CA GLU A 89 -20.25 -1.25 -9.91
C GLU A 89 -20.06 -0.24 -11.06
N PRO A 90 -21.13 0.23 -11.71
CA PRO A 90 -21.03 1.25 -12.76
C PRO A 90 -20.42 2.55 -12.22
N GLY A 91 -19.51 3.16 -13.00
CA GLY A 91 -18.92 4.45 -12.66
C GLY A 91 -17.45 4.55 -13.09
N PRO A 92 -16.83 5.74 -12.91
CA PRO A 92 -15.41 5.91 -13.17
C PRO A 92 -14.57 5.11 -12.17
N GLY A 93 -13.53 4.46 -12.68
CA GLY A 93 -12.61 3.67 -11.88
C GLY A 93 -11.31 3.40 -12.63
N LEU A 94 -10.34 2.80 -11.94
CA LEU A 94 -9.06 2.40 -12.50
C LEU A 94 -8.85 0.90 -12.26
N ILE A 95 -8.48 0.18 -13.31
CA ILE A 95 -8.00 -1.19 -13.22
C ILE A 95 -6.50 -1.18 -13.48
N VAL A 96 -5.74 -1.79 -12.59
CA VAL A 96 -4.31 -2.04 -12.75
C VAL A 96 -4.09 -3.54 -12.54
N THR A 97 -3.44 -4.19 -13.50
CA THR A 97 -3.17 -5.63 -13.43
C THR A 97 -1.82 -5.92 -14.08
N ASN A 98 -1.20 -7.02 -13.65
CA ASN A 98 0.00 -7.60 -14.27
C ASN A 98 -0.37 -9.02 -14.71
N PRO A 99 -0.96 -9.20 -15.91
CA PRO A 99 -1.43 -10.50 -16.36
C PRO A 99 -0.25 -11.45 -16.62
N PRO A 100 -0.49 -12.78 -16.66
CA PRO A 100 0.52 -13.71 -17.13
C PRO A 100 0.97 -13.35 -18.56
N TYR A 101 2.23 -13.66 -18.87
CA TYR A 101 2.82 -13.47 -20.20
C TYR A 101 2.21 -14.40 -21.25
#